data_AF-A0A7Y6BVK7-F1
#
_entry.id   AF-A0A7Y6BVK7-F1
#
_cell.length_a   1.000
_cell.length_b   1.000
_cell.length_c   1.000
_cell.angle_alpha   90.00
_cell.angle_beta   90.00
_cell.angle_gamma   90.00
#
_symmetry.space_group_name_H-M   'P 1'
#
loop_
_entity.id
_entity.type
_entity.pdbx_description
1 polymer ?
#
loop_
_entity_poly.entity_id
_entity_poly.type
_entity_poly.pdbx_seq_one_letter_code
_entity_poly.pdbx_strand_id
1 'polypeptide(L)'
;MNIVWRKDWIHEYESPWSVFEKLALVNLINRNEILYVFGSKKVKKIKQHIGDTHRDLLRLNGFDLEKLHQTLDYKLKEHSDNIIMQLLAPFYDFYGVWDPWFHDDLQWCPQCMEGGFHSWLHQFKLFDTCAFHENKLIDTCPKCMQTIPFLLSNKQLESAFQCKCGHILATLGFSNWNDWKESPQLNQSILSWLEFNMNSVNEQQTKWIVHEQHCNLTLLLQNEPEEIKYFDPIEPIQQDYLYSNLFRKEQQKICSNAFQIVEESLLQEFLGNHQDCITQLIDLRKKDDMSDFPTICPYAYTYVFWRKSLLMEERFYGFNPFNNELISTKAPLLIEEHLEHFTTQLINYQIKMHNSIDRRIILWVLEKLVTQFSENFFDAWFDIAGKGCEEISVPPWKEVIKMRDRAFPNIALKCRTDELGTYVEYHHGENTETTLFNKYECIYQNENIRLNIKEMSSYTPPAVALMLRGNTPDEDKKILQKSIEAYVKKLNF
;
A
#
# COMPACT_ATOMS: atom_id res chain seq x y z
N MET A 1 6.66 -41.04 18.50
CA MET A 1 6.35 -39.93 19.43
C MET A 1 4.86 -39.99 19.70
N ASN A 2 4.46 -40.14 20.96
CA ASN A 2 3.05 -40.07 21.34
C ASN A 2 2.71 -38.58 21.43
N ILE A 3 1.75 -38.15 20.64
CA ILE A 3 1.32 -36.75 20.57
C ILE A 3 0.08 -36.61 21.46
N VAL A 4 0.11 -35.64 22.36
CA VAL A 4 -1.05 -35.22 23.16
C VAL A 4 -1.82 -34.19 22.34
N TRP A 5 -3.08 -34.49 22.02
CA TRP A 5 -3.95 -33.61 21.25
C TRP A 5 -5.43 -33.91 21.53
N ARG A 6 -6.29 -32.89 21.40
CA ARG A 6 -7.75 -33.01 21.37
C ARG A 6 -8.29 -32.25 20.16
N LYS A 7 -9.18 -32.86 19.38
CA LYS A 7 -9.76 -32.21 18.20
C LYS A 7 -10.59 -30.95 18.53
N ASP A 8 -11.24 -30.94 19.69
CA ASP A 8 -12.11 -29.83 20.15
C ASP A 8 -11.34 -28.54 20.44
N TRP A 9 -10.01 -28.59 20.37
CA TRP A 9 -9.13 -27.45 20.52
C TRP A 9 -8.93 -26.63 19.24
N ILE A 10 -9.45 -27.11 18.10
CA ILE A 10 -9.45 -26.36 16.84
C ILE A 10 -10.82 -25.69 16.72
N HIS A 11 -10.81 -24.37 16.60
CA HIS A 11 -12.03 -23.58 16.46
C HIS A 11 -12.28 -23.18 15.01
N GLU A 12 -13.49 -22.69 14.75
CA GLU A 12 -13.84 -22.11 13.46
C GLU A 12 -12.95 -20.89 13.16
N TYR A 13 -12.58 -20.73 11.87
CA TYR A 13 -11.66 -19.69 11.41
C TYR A 13 -10.24 -19.75 11.99
N GLU A 14 -9.86 -20.79 12.73
CA GLU A 14 -8.54 -20.89 13.34
C GLU A 14 -7.44 -21.14 12.30
N SER A 15 -6.31 -20.41 12.43
CA SER A 15 -5.19 -20.58 11.53
C SER A 15 -4.29 -21.75 11.94
N PRO A 16 -3.54 -22.35 10.98
CA PRO A 16 -2.55 -23.36 11.31
C PRO A 16 -1.49 -22.89 12.32
N TRP A 17 -1.22 -21.58 12.39
CA TRP A 17 -0.23 -21.04 13.32
C TRP A 17 -0.62 -21.35 14.77
N SER A 18 -1.79 -20.93 15.24
CA SER A 18 -2.16 -21.20 16.64
C SER A 18 -2.34 -22.68 16.90
N VAL A 19 -2.84 -23.46 15.94
CA VAL A 19 -2.94 -24.93 16.06
C VAL A 19 -1.55 -25.56 16.33
N PHE A 20 -0.52 -25.14 15.60
CA PHE A 20 0.84 -25.66 15.83
C PHE A 20 1.49 -25.12 17.11
N GLU A 21 1.20 -23.88 17.51
CA GLU A 21 1.67 -23.31 18.78
C GLU A 21 1.05 -24.03 19.98
N LYS A 22 -0.25 -24.30 19.91
CA LYS A 22 -1.02 -25.15 20.82
C LYS A 22 -0.39 -26.55 20.92
N LEU A 23 -0.09 -27.16 19.78
CA LEU A 23 0.58 -28.47 19.71
C LEU A 23 1.98 -28.45 20.34
N ALA A 24 2.75 -27.39 20.08
CA ALA A 24 4.08 -27.17 20.65
C ALA A 24 4.00 -27.06 22.18
N LEU A 25 3.05 -26.27 22.69
CA LEU A 25 2.85 -26.02 24.11
C LEU A 25 2.51 -27.32 24.86
N VAL A 26 1.50 -28.07 24.41
CA VAL A 26 1.01 -29.26 25.14
C VAL A 26 1.99 -30.44 25.08
N ASN A 27 2.83 -30.51 24.06
CA ASN A 27 3.84 -31.56 23.91
C ASN A 27 5.24 -31.14 24.38
N LEU A 28 5.42 -29.89 24.83
CA LEU A 28 6.71 -29.32 25.23
C LEU A 28 7.79 -29.48 24.16
N ILE A 29 7.41 -29.26 22.90
CA ILE A 29 8.28 -29.36 21.73
C ILE A 29 8.42 -28.02 21.03
N ASN A 30 9.47 -27.88 20.23
CA ASN A 30 9.66 -26.74 19.35
C ASN A 30 9.20 -27.03 17.92
N ARG A 31 9.18 -25.98 17.10
CA ARG A 31 8.65 -25.99 15.72
C ARG A 31 9.45 -26.88 14.76
N ASN A 32 10.75 -27.06 15.00
CA ASN A 32 11.56 -27.98 14.19
C ASN A 32 11.21 -29.43 14.48
N GLU A 33 10.87 -29.76 15.73
CA GLU A 33 10.43 -31.10 16.10
C GLU A 33 9.06 -31.41 15.49
N ILE A 34 8.15 -30.45 15.45
CA ILE A 34 6.88 -30.57 14.70
C ILE A 34 7.16 -30.90 13.22
N LEU A 35 8.07 -30.18 12.56
CA LEU A 35 8.46 -30.49 11.18
C LEU A 35 9.14 -31.85 11.02
N TYR A 36 9.91 -32.30 12.00
CA TYR A 36 10.50 -33.64 11.97
C TYR A 36 9.42 -34.73 12.02
N VAL A 37 8.40 -34.54 12.86
CA VAL A 37 7.30 -35.49 13.03
C VAL A 37 6.36 -35.46 11.82
N PHE A 38 5.86 -34.28 11.46
CA PHE A 38 4.80 -34.07 10.48
C PHE A 38 5.30 -33.65 9.10
N GLY A 39 6.60 -33.47 8.90
CA GLY A 39 7.15 -33.11 7.60
C GLY A 39 6.95 -34.19 6.55
N SER A 40 6.78 -33.77 5.30
CA SER A 40 6.68 -34.65 4.15
C SER A 40 7.96 -35.48 3.95
N LYS A 41 7.89 -36.51 3.10
CA LYS A 41 9.06 -37.31 2.71
C LYS A 41 10.20 -36.45 2.15
N LYS A 42 9.88 -35.34 1.47
CA LYS A 42 10.87 -34.38 0.95
C LYS A 42 11.55 -33.65 2.10
N VAL A 43 10.79 -33.10 3.04
CA VAL A 43 11.32 -32.35 4.19
C VAL A 43 12.20 -33.24 5.07
N LYS A 44 11.79 -34.48 5.34
CA LYS A 44 12.56 -35.45 6.14
C LYS A 44 13.91 -35.85 5.53
N LYS A 45 14.10 -35.66 4.22
CA LYS A 45 15.38 -35.94 3.53
C LYS A 45 16.35 -34.75 3.58
N ILE A 46 15.90 -33.56 3.98
CA ILE A 46 16.74 -32.37 4.05
C ILE A 46 17.65 -32.52 5.27
N LYS A 47 18.96 -32.64 5.02
CA LYS A 47 19.98 -32.77 6.07
C LYS A 47 20.50 -31.42 6.59
N GLN A 48 20.18 -30.34 5.89
CA GLN A 48 20.64 -28.98 6.17
C GLN A 48 19.45 -28.12 6.68
N HIS A 49 19.60 -26.79 6.63
CA HIS A 49 18.56 -25.84 6.99
C HIS A 49 17.30 -26.03 6.13
N ILE A 50 16.15 -26.32 6.77
CA ILE A 50 14.84 -26.38 6.13
C ILE A 50 14.41 -24.94 5.79
N GLY A 51 14.37 -24.61 4.49
CA GLY A 51 13.97 -23.29 4.00
C GLY A 51 12.50 -22.94 4.26
N ASP A 52 12.18 -21.64 4.18
CA ASP A 52 10.87 -21.09 4.56
C ASP A 52 9.69 -21.66 3.76
N THR A 53 9.89 -22.01 2.49
CA THR A 53 8.87 -22.67 1.66
C THR A 53 8.33 -23.98 2.25
N HIS A 54 9.13 -24.67 3.08
CA HIS A 54 8.72 -25.89 3.78
C HIS A 54 8.15 -25.63 5.18
N ARG A 55 8.18 -24.36 5.63
CA ARG A 55 7.64 -23.90 6.91
C ARG A 55 6.38 -23.06 6.72
N ASP A 56 6.01 -22.83 5.47
CA ASP A 56 4.84 -22.08 5.05
C ASP A 56 3.56 -22.67 5.65
N LEU A 57 2.85 -21.81 6.39
CA LEU A 57 1.59 -22.12 7.04
C LEU A 57 0.39 -21.80 6.14
N LEU A 58 0.59 -21.04 5.06
CA LEU A 58 -0.46 -20.79 4.07
C LEU A 58 -0.82 -22.07 3.33
N ARG A 59 0.16 -22.68 2.67
CA ARG A 59 -0.09 -23.82 1.78
C ARG A 59 0.14 -25.17 2.45
N LEU A 60 0.82 -25.19 3.59
CA LEU A 60 1.22 -26.42 4.28
C LEU A 60 2.02 -27.40 3.39
N ASN A 61 2.74 -26.88 2.39
CA ASN A 61 3.51 -27.68 1.41
C ASN A 61 4.64 -28.51 2.04
N GLY A 62 5.10 -28.14 3.23
CA GLY A 62 6.12 -28.86 3.97
C GLY A 62 5.63 -30.13 4.66
N PHE A 63 4.32 -30.34 4.78
CA PHE A 63 3.76 -31.32 5.70
C PHE A 63 3.25 -32.59 5.00
N ASP A 64 3.22 -33.67 5.77
CA ASP A 64 2.56 -34.94 5.46
C ASP A 64 1.10 -34.83 5.92
N LEU A 65 0.21 -34.49 4.99
CA LEU A 65 -1.19 -34.16 5.29
C LEU A 65 -1.97 -35.35 5.83
N GLU A 66 -1.67 -36.58 5.38
CA GLU A 66 -2.29 -37.80 5.91
C GLU A 66 -1.92 -38.00 7.38
N LYS A 67 -0.63 -37.84 7.70
CA LYS A 67 -0.15 -37.97 9.07
C LYS A 67 -0.71 -36.87 9.98
N LEU A 68 -0.79 -35.63 9.50
CA LEU A 68 -1.42 -34.54 10.24
C LEU A 68 -2.89 -34.88 10.54
N HIS A 69 -3.65 -35.30 9.52
CA HIS A 69 -5.05 -35.66 9.69
C HIS A 69 -5.25 -36.78 10.71
N GLN A 70 -4.47 -37.87 10.60
CA GLN A 70 -4.54 -39.00 11.54
C GLN A 70 -4.21 -38.60 12.98
N THR A 71 -3.28 -37.67 13.17
CA THR A 71 -2.83 -37.29 14.51
C THR A 71 -3.73 -36.25 15.15
N LEU A 72 -4.21 -35.28 14.37
CA LEU A 72 -5.08 -34.21 14.85
C LEU A 72 -6.55 -34.64 14.95
N ASP A 73 -6.91 -35.78 14.35
CA ASP A 73 -8.31 -36.18 14.08
C ASP A 73 -9.10 -35.04 13.41
N TYR A 74 -8.40 -34.31 12.53
CA TYR A 74 -8.89 -33.09 11.92
C TYR A 74 -8.21 -32.80 10.59
N LYS A 75 -8.99 -32.39 9.59
CA LYS A 75 -8.49 -32.09 8.25
C LYS A 75 -8.05 -30.63 8.13
N LEU A 76 -6.93 -30.30 8.78
CA LEU A 76 -6.45 -28.91 8.91
C LEU A 76 -6.28 -28.19 7.56
N LYS A 77 -5.79 -28.89 6.52
CA LYS A 77 -5.63 -28.31 5.18
C LYS A 77 -6.97 -27.99 4.52
N GLU A 78 -7.91 -28.93 4.53
CA GLU A 78 -9.25 -28.71 3.96
C GLU A 78 -9.98 -27.58 4.71
N HIS A 79 -9.83 -27.52 6.04
CA HIS A 79 -10.39 -26.41 6.83
C HIS A 79 -9.81 -25.06 6.42
N SER A 80 -8.47 -24.97 6.31
CA SER A 80 -7.79 -23.73 5.92
C SER A 80 -8.20 -23.32 4.50
N ASP A 81 -8.22 -24.26 3.56
CA ASP A 81 -8.62 -24.02 2.18
C ASP A 81 -10.06 -23.49 2.09
N ASN A 82 -10.98 -24.08 2.85
CA ASN A 82 -12.37 -23.63 2.86
C ASN A 82 -12.49 -22.18 3.36
N ILE A 83 -11.77 -21.81 4.42
CA ILE A 83 -11.79 -20.44 4.94
C ILE A 83 -11.15 -19.46 3.94
N ILE A 84 -10.00 -19.81 3.38
CA ILE A 84 -9.33 -19.01 2.37
C ILE A 84 -10.26 -18.80 1.16
N MET A 85 -10.99 -19.83 0.73
CA MET A 85 -11.99 -19.72 -0.33
C MET A 85 -13.17 -18.84 0.03
N GLN A 86 -13.66 -18.88 1.27
CA GLN A 86 -14.70 -17.96 1.73
C GLN A 86 -14.25 -16.50 1.70
N LEU A 87 -13.00 -16.23 2.14
CA LEU A 87 -12.42 -14.90 2.14
C LEU A 87 -12.18 -14.36 0.73
N LEU A 88 -11.81 -15.25 -0.20
CA LEU A 88 -11.45 -14.86 -1.56
C LEU A 88 -12.58 -15.01 -2.57
N ALA A 89 -13.70 -15.61 -2.22
CA ALA A 89 -14.82 -15.84 -3.13
C ALA A 89 -15.22 -14.57 -3.94
N PRO A 90 -15.21 -13.35 -3.37
CA PRO A 90 -15.46 -12.12 -4.15
C PRO A 90 -14.43 -11.83 -5.25
N PHE A 91 -13.21 -12.35 -5.10
CA PHE A 91 -12.03 -11.99 -5.89
C PHE A 91 -11.47 -13.17 -6.72
N TYR A 92 -11.81 -14.42 -6.38
CA TYR A 92 -11.12 -15.64 -6.83
C TYR A 92 -10.93 -15.75 -8.36
N ASP A 93 -11.86 -15.20 -9.12
CA ASP A 93 -11.88 -15.28 -10.58
C ASP A 93 -10.81 -14.44 -11.31
N PHE A 94 -10.26 -13.41 -10.68
CA PHE A 94 -9.43 -12.41 -11.39
C PHE A 94 -7.96 -12.36 -10.97
N TYR A 95 -7.64 -12.81 -9.77
CA TYR A 95 -6.31 -12.58 -9.19
C TYR A 95 -5.34 -13.75 -9.38
N GLY A 96 -5.82 -14.94 -9.78
CA GLY A 96 -5.01 -16.11 -10.18
C GLY A 96 -4.09 -16.71 -9.12
N VAL A 97 -3.77 -15.96 -8.07
CA VAL A 97 -2.91 -16.29 -6.93
C VAL A 97 -3.50 -15.63 -5.70
N TRP A 98 -3.53 -16.36 -4.59
CA TRP A 98 -4.14 -15.89 -3.35
C TRP A 98 -3.14 -15.44 -2.29
N ASP A 99 -1.86 -15.87 -2.38
CA ASP A 99 -0.81 -15.47 -1.43
C ASP A 99 -0.73 -13.95 -1.18
N PRO A 100 -0.85 -13.06 -2.19
CA PRO A 100 -0.73 -11.62 -1.96
C PRO A 100 -1.78 -11.06 -0.99
N TRP A 101 -2.91 -11.73 -0.82
CA TRP A 101 -4.00 -11.30 0.04
C TRP A 101 -3.78 -11.57 1.52
N PHE A 102 -2.70 -12.26 1.87
CA PHE A 102 -2.35 -12.57 3.24
C PHE A 102 -1.04 -11.89 3.60
N HIS A 103 -0.90 -11.48 4.86
CA HIS A 103 0.37 -10.94 5.34
C HIS A 103 1.43 -12.06 5.40
N ASP A 104 2.70 -11.72 5.19
CA ASP A 104 3.82 -12.65 5.39
C ASP A 104 4.21 -12.78 6.88
N ASP A 105 4.00 -11.69 7.62
CA ASP A 105 4.19 -11.62 9.07
C ASP A 105 2.86 -11.82 9.80
N LEU A 106 2.93 -12.43 10.97
CA LEU A 106 1.82 -12.69 11.87
C LEU A 106 1.14 -11.37 12.25
N GLN A 107 -0.15 -11.30 11.99
CA GLN A 107 -1.04 -10.23 12.45
C GLN A 107 -1.95 -10.79 13.53
N TRP A 108 -2.10 -10.13 14.67
CA TRP A 108 -2.94 -10.70 15.72
C TRP A 108 -3.69 -9.66 16.55
N CYS A 109 -4.79 -10.13 17.14
CA CYS A 109 -5.50 -9.43 18.18
C CYS A 109 -4.96 -9.89 19.55
N PRO A 110 -4.54 -8.98 20.44
CA PRO A 110 -4.09 -9.34 21.79
C PRO A 110 -5.13 -10.14 22.59
N GLN A 111 -6.42 -9.82 22.43
CA GLN A 111 -7.51 -10.49 23.16
C GLN A 111 -7.75 -11.92 22.66
N CYS A 112 -7.72 -12.15 21.34
CA CYS A 112 -7.76 -13.50 20.78
C CYS A 112 -6.53 -14.31 21.22
N MET A 113 -5.35 -13.70 21.11
CA MET A 113 -4.08 -14.35 21.38
C MET A 113 -3.94 -14.76 22.86
N GLU A 114 -4.48 -13.98 23.80
CA GLU A 114 -4.50 -14.33 25.23
C GLU A 114 -5.15 -15.70 25.48
N GLY A 115 -6.20 -16.03 24.73
CA GLY A 115 -6.89 -17.34 24.76
C GLY A 115 -6.19 -18.43 23.93
N GLY A 116 -5.00 -18.18 23.37
CA GLY A 116 -4.28 -19.10 22.51
C GLY A 116 -4.86 -19.20 21.09
N PHE A 117 -5.76 -18.30 20.70
CA PHE A 117 -6.45 -18.36 19.41
C PHE A 117 -5.87 -17.34 18.41
N HIS A 118 -5.62 -17.80 17.18
CA HIS A 118 -5.28 -16.94 16.06
C HIS A 118 -6.15 -17.30 14.86
N SER A 119 -6.83 -16.33 14.27
CA SER A 119 -7.72 -16.56 13.14
C SER A 119 -7.05 -16.30 11.79
N TRP A 120 -7.52 -17.00 10.75
CA TRP A 120 -7.29 -16.63 9.35
C TRP A 120 -7.71 -15.21 9.01
N LEU A 121 -8.75 -14.68 9.67
CA LEU A 121 -9.24 -13.33 9.48
C LEU A 121 -8.19 -12.28 9.87
N HIS A 122 -7.35 -12.58 10.88
CA HIS A 122 -6.27 -11.65 11.23
C HIS A 122 -5.20 -11.59 10.14
N GLN A 123 -4.98 -12.69 9.42
CA GLN A 123 -3.91 -12.80 8.43
C GLN A 123 -4.30 -12.20 7.06
N PHE A 124 -5.60 -12.00 6.81
CA PHE A 124 -6.12 -11.49 5.54
C PHE A 124 -6.04 -9.96 5.48
N LYS A 125 -5.36 -9.42 4.47
CA LYS A 125 -4.95 -8.00 4.38
C LYS A 125 -6.11 -7.01 4.40
N LEU A 126 -7.32 -7.44 4.02
CA LEU A 126 -8.49 -6.56 4.07
C LEU A 126 -8.99 -6.33 5.50
N PHE A 127 -8.54 -7.09 6.49
CA PHE A 127 -8.83 -6.82 7.90
C PHE A 127 -7.67 -6.07 8.53
N ASP A 128 -7.89 -4.82 8.90
CA ASP A 128 -6.99 -4.04 9.78
C ASP A 128 -7.44 -4.08 11.25
N THR A 129 -8.67 -4.53 11.48
CA THR A 129 -9.31 -4.68 12.78
C THR A 129 -9.73 -6.13 13.01
N CYS A 130 -9.71 -6.55 14.26
CA CYS A 130 -10.08 -7.89 14.65
C CYS A 130 -11.59 -8.11 14.42
N ALA A 131 -11.93 -9.08 13.59
CA ALA A 131 -13.30 -9.46 13.28
C ALA A 131 -14.16 -9.92 14.48
N PHE A 132 -13.52 -10.16 15.63
CA PHE A 132 -14.13 -10.67 16.85
C PHE A 132 -14.23 -9.63 17.98
N HIS A 133 -13.30 -8.68 18.00
CA HIS A 133 -13.12 -7.74 19.12
C HIS A 133 -13.04 -6.28 18.67
N GLU A 134 -13.08 -6.01 17.36
CA GLU A 134 -13.07 -4.68 16.72
C GLU A 134 -11.85 -3.81 17.05
N ASN A 135 -10.85 -4.38 17.70
CA ASN A 135 -9.58 -3.71 18.00
C ASN A 135 -8.63 -3.81 16.79
N LYS A 136 -7.81 -2.77 16.57
CA LYS A 136 -6.75 -2.78 15.56
C LYS A 136 -5.82 -3.98 15.75
N LEU A 137 -5.50 -4.68 14.66
CA LEU A 137 -4.53 -5.77 14.66
C LEU A 137 -3.11 -5.23 14.86
N ILE A 138 -2.27 -6.02 15.53
CA ILE A 138 -0.86 -5.72 15.72
C ILE A 138 0.01 -6.72 14.97
N ASP A 139 1.14 -6.23 14.48
CA ASP A 139 2.09 -6.97 13.62
C ASP A 139 3.48 -7.14 14.25
N THR A 140 3.69 -6.47 15.39
CA THR A 140 4.98 -6.34 16.05
C THR A 140 4.85 -6.66 17.52
N CYS A 141 5.90 -7.29 18.06
CA CYS A 141 5.96 -7.59 19.48
C CYS A 141 5.95 -6.29 20.31
N PRO A 142 5.02 -6.09 21.26
CA PRO A 142 4.93 -4.86 22.06
C PRO A 142 6.18 -4.53 22.87
N LYS A 143 7.06 -5.51 23.11
CA LYS A 143 8.29 -5.34 23.90
C LYS A 143 9.53 -5.03 23.05
N CYS A 144 9.70 -5.69 21.91
CA CYS A 144 10.92 -5.54 21.09
C CYS A 144 10.68 -4.95 19.69
N MET A 145 9.43 -4.68 19.34
CA MET A 145 8.98 -4.13 18.05
C MET A 145 9.38 -4.96 16.83
N GLN A 146 9.79 -6.22 17.02
CA GLN A 146 10.10 -7.14 15.92
C GLN A 146 8.81 -7.81 15.43
N THR A 147 8.69 -7.98 14.12
CA THR A 147 7.63 -8.80 13.51
C THR A 147 7.93 -10.28 13.72
N ILE A 148 6.87 -11.09 13.72
CA ILE A 148 6.98 -12.56 13.82
C ILE A 148 6.52 -13.11 12.47
N PRO A 149 7.35 -13.87 11.73
CA PRO A 149 6.92 -14.39 10.43
C PRO A 149 5.78 -15.41 10.61
N PHE A 150 4.80 -15.42 9.69
CA PHE A 150 3.71 -16.41 9.65
C PHE A 150 4.21 -17.77 9.12
N LEU A 151 5.19 -18.34 9.82
CA LEU A 151 5.88 -19.57 9.46
C LEU A 151 6.04 -20.48 10.68
N LEU A 152 6.11 -21.79 10.45
CA LEU A 152 6.50 -22.74 11.49
C LEU A 152 8.01 -22.68 11.76
N SER A 153 8.45 -21.65 12.49
CA SER A 153 9.88 -21.32 12.65
C SER A 153 10.24 -20.79 14.03
N ASN A 154 11.43 -21.16 14.53
CA ASN A 154 12.01 -20.61 15.75
C ASN A 154 12.78 -19.29 15.50
N LYS A 155 12.51 -18.58 14.40
CA LYS A 155 13.22 -17.33 14.04
C LYS A 155 12.95 -16.22 15.06
N GLN A 156 11.71 -16.01 15.48
CA GLN A 156 11.30 -14.93 16.39
C GLN A 156 10.57 -15.40 17.66
N LEU A 157 10.37 -16.71 17.79
CA LEU A 157 9.72 -17.33 18.94
C LEU A 157 10.72 -18.22 19.69
N GLU A 158 10.77 -18.06 21.01
CA GLU A 158 11.61 -18.87 21.90
C GLU A 158 10.88 -20.18 22.26
N SER A 159 9.64 -20.05 22.72
CA SER A 159 8.76 -21.16 23.05
C SER A 159 7.36 -20.92 22.45
N ALA A 160 6.40 -21.81 22.70
CA ALA A 160 5.04 -21.65 22.22
C ALA A 160 4.43 -20.35 22.74
N PHE A 161 3.86 -19.53 21.86
CA PHE A 161 3.30 -18.21 22.21
C PHE A 161 4.26 -17.27 22.97
N GLN A 162 5.57 -17.39 22.76
CA GLN A 162 6.55 -16.53 23.42
C GLN A 162 7.57 -15.97 22.42
N CYS A 163 7.63 -14.64 22.33
CA CYS A 163 8.65 -13.96 21.55
C CYS A 163 10.04 -14.18 22.15
N LYS A 164 11.09 -14.19 21.31
CA LYS A 164 12.49 -14.30 21.75
C LYS A 164 12.95 -13.26 22.76
N CYS A 165 12.32 -12.08 22.79
CA CYS A 165 12.60 -11.07 23.82
C CYS A 165 11.99 -11.41 25.20
N GLY A 166 11.31 -12.56 25.32
CA GLY A 166 10.64 -13.04 26.51
C GLY A 166 9.22 -12.50 26.69
N HIS A 167 8.69 -11.70 25.76
CA HIS A 167 7.30 -11.28 25.80
C HIS A 167 6.37 -12.46 25.56
N ILE A 168 5.41 -12.65 26.46
CA ILE A 168 4.42 -13.72 26.41
C ILE A 168 3.23 -13.20 25.59
N LEU A 169 2.92 -13.90 24.50
CA LEU A 169 1.79 -13.58 23.62
C LEU A 169 0.48 -14.14 24.16
N ALA A 170 0.52 -15.32 24.81
CA ALA A 170 -0.63 -15.99 25.40
C ALA A 170 -0.31 -16.48 26.81
N THR A 171 -1.17 -16.18 27.78
CA THR A 171 -0.99 -16.61 29.18
C THR A 171 -1.84 -17.84 29.45
N LEU A 172 -1.45 -18.98 28.88
CA LEU A 172 -2.17 -20.24 29.04
C LEU A 172 -1.63 -20.97 30.29
N GLY A 173 -2.47 -21.12 31.31
CA GLY A 173 -2.10 -21.83 32.54
C GLY A 173 -1.94 -23.33 32.32
N PHE A 174 -0.86 -23.93 32.85
CA PHE A 174 -0.60 -25.38 32.79
C PHE A 174 -1.70 -26.26 33.39
N SER A 175 -2.57 -25.69 34.23
CA SER A 175 -3.60 -26.41 34.99
C SER A 175 -5.00 -26.36 34.37
N ASN A 176 -5.24 -25.53 33.35
CA ASN A 176 -6.56 -25.38 32.74
C ASN A 176 -6.49 -25.45 31.21
N TRP A 177 -6.30 -26.67 30.69
CA TRP A 177 -6.46 -26.95 29.25
C TRP A 177 -7.91 -26.80 28.74
N ASN A 178 -8.85 -26.51 29.66
CA ASN A 178 -10.20 -26.07 29.36
C ASN A 178 -10.32 -24.55 29.17
N ASP A 179 -9.25 -23.78 29.42
CA ASP A 179 -9.23 -22.31 29.24
C ASP A 179 -8.92 -21.90 27.80
N TRP A 180 -8.90 -22.86 26.86
CA TRP A 180 -8.85 -22.57 25.43
C TRP A 180 -10.23 -22.01 25.13
N LYS A 181 -10.36 -20.68 25.25
CA LYS A 181 -11.63 -19.97 25.23
C LYS A 181 -12.39 -20.40 23.98
N GLU A 182 -13.70 -20.56 24.11
CA GLU A 182 -14.57 -20.76 22.95
C GLU A 182 -14.28 -19.70 21.90
N SER A 183 -14.46 -20.07 20.62
CA SER A 183 -14.27 -19.16 19.51
C SER A 183 -15.00 -17.85 19.82
N PRO A 184 -14.29 -16.71 19.84
CA PRO A 184 -14.96 -15.42 19.96
C PRO A 184 -16.07 -15.33 18.90
N GLN A 185 -17.20 -14.72 19.25
CA GLN A 185 -18.27 -14.54 18.28
C GLN A 185 -17.82 -13.56 17.19
N LEU A 186 -18.03 -13.94 15.94
CA LEU A 186 -17.73 -13.10 14.79
C LEU A 186 -18.71 -11.93 14.75
N ASN A 187 -18.24 -10.75 14.37
CA ASN A 187 -19.11 -9.62 14.10
C ASN A 187 -20.15 -10.00 13.02
N GLN A 188 -21.41 -9.64 13.26
CA GLN A 188 -22.54 -10.05 12.42
C GLN A 188 -22.41 -9.58 10.96
N SER A 189 -21.88 -8.38 10.72
CA SER A 189 -21.67 -7.85 9.36
C SER A 189 -20.64 -8.66 8.59
N ILE A 190 -19.58 -9.10 9.26
CA ILE A 190 -18.53 -9.94 8.67
C ILE A 190 -19.05 -11.35 8.41
N LEU A 191 -19.83 -11.91 9.35
CA LEU A 191 -20.49 -13.20 9.15
C LEU A 191 -21.43 -13.16 7.94
N SER A 192 -22.28 -12.14 7.85
CA SER A 192 -23.18 -11.96 6.71
C SER A 192 -22.42 -11.78 5.39
N TRP A 193 -21.27 -11.12 5.39
CA TRP A 193 -20.41 -11.02 4.22
C TRP A 193 -19.82 -12.38 3.80
N LEU A 194 -19.31 -13.18 4.75
CA LEU A 194 -18.79 -14.52 4.45
C LEU A 194 -19.89 -15.45 3.92
N GLU A 195 -21.08 -15.41 4.52
CA GLU A 195 -22.25 -16.20 4.09
C GLU A 195 -22.74 -15.77 2.71
N PHE A 196 -22.83 -14.46 2.45
CA PHE A 196 -23.18 -13.92 1.14
C PHE A 196 -22.20 -14.40 0.08
N ASN A 197 -20.90 -14.30 0.34
CA ASN A 197 -19.86 -14.71 -0.60
C ASN A 197 -19.97 -16.18 -1.02
N MET A 198 -20.35 -17.07 -0.10
CA MET A 198 -20.57 -18.49 -0.41
C MET A 198 -21.81 -18.73 -1.28
N ASN A 199 -22.87 -17.95 -1.07
CA ASN A 199 -24.11 -18.07 -1.83
C ASN A 199 -24.00 -17.42 -3.22
N SER A 200 -23.23 -16.34 -3.33
CA SER A 200 -23.07 -15.54 -4.55
C SER A 200 -21.99 -16.05 -5.51
N VAL A 201 -21.31 -17.17 -5.21
CA VAL A 201 -20.39 -17.82 -6.16
C VAL A 201 -21.07 -18.11 -7.51
N ASN A 202 -22.40 -18.26 -7.51
CA ASN A 202 -23.21 -18.52 -8.70
C ASN A 202 -23.84 -17.27 -9.35
N GLU A 203 -23.90 -16.13 -8.66
CA GLU A 203 -24.45 -14.87 -9.22
C GLU A 203 -23.34 -14.08 -9.92
N GLN A 204 -23.12 -14.42 -11.19
CA GLN A 204 -21.96 -13.98 -11.98
C GLN A 204 -21.93 -12.47 -12.33
N GLN A 205 -22.95 -11.69 -11.98
CA GLN A 205 -23.12 -10.34 -12.55
C GLN A 205 -22.40 -9.22 -11.78
N THR A 206 -22.09 -9.42 -10.49
CA THR A 206 -21.47 -8.38 -9.65
C THR A 206 -20.11 -8.84 -9.14
N LYS A 207 -19.07 -8.01 -9.30
CA LYS A 207 -17.71 -8.34 -8.85
C LYS A 207 -17.00 -7.13 -8.26
N TRP A 208 -16.14 -7.41 -7.28
CA TRP A 208 -15.26 -6.42 -6.66
C TRP A 208 -13.89 -6.43 -7.33
N ILE A 209 -13.41 -5.24 -7.69
CA ILE A 209 -12.04 -5.00 -8.15
C ILE A 209 -11.37 -4.10 -7.11
N VAL A 210 -10.35 -4.65 -6.46
CA VAL A 210 -9.60 -4.01 -5.38
C VAL A 210 -8.09 -4.25 -5.55
N HIS A 211 -7.29 -3.51 -4.78
CA HIS A 211 -5.87 -3.81 -4.59
C HIS A 211 -5.67 -4.31 -3.16
N GLU A 212 -4.94 -5.41 -2.97
CA GLU A 212 -4.88 -6.12 -1.68
C GLU A 212 -4.19 -5.32 -0.56
N GLN A 213 -3.45 -4.27 -0.92
CA GLN A 213 -2.77 -3.36 0.02
C GLN A 213 -3.53 -2.06 0.26
N HIS A 214 -4.48 -1.73 -0.62
CA HIS A 214 -5.14 -0.42 -0.67
C HIS A 214 -6.67 -0.56 -0.62
N CYS A 215 -7.13 -1.49 0.20
CA CYS A 215 -8.54 -1.74 0.46
C CYS A 215 -8.70 -2.31 1.87
N ASN A 216 -9.80 -1.95 2.53
CA ASN A 216 -10.21 -2.49 3.82
C ASN A 216 -11.61 -3.09 3.66
N LEU A 217 -11.88 -4.19 4.35
CA LEU A 217 -13.18 -4.82 4.39
C LEU A 217 -14.30 -3.86 4.81
N THR A 218 -14.02 -2.92 5.71
CA THR A 218 -14.99 -1.89 6.12
C THR A 218 -15.55 -1.16 4.91
N LEU A 219 -14.73 -0.85 3.90
CA LEU A 219 -15.15 -0.22 2.66
C LEU A 219 -16.07 -1.12 1.83
N LEU A 220 -15.86 -2.44 1.86
CA LEU A 220 -16.70 -3.43 1.17
C LEU A 220 -18.02 -3.69 1.89
N LEU A 221 -18.07 -3.44 3.20
CA LEU A 221 -19.26 -3.56 4.03
C LEU A 221 -20.09 -2.28 4.03
N GLN A 222 -19.48 -1.13 3.75
CA GLN A 222 -20.17 0.14 3.53
C GLN A 222 -20.99 0.04 2.23
N ASN A 223 -22.30 0.27 2.33
CA ASN A 223 -23.23 0.01 1.23
C ASN A 223 -23.39 1.19 0.26
N GLU A 224 -22.89 2.38 0.60
CA GLU A 224 -23.11 3.59 -0.20
C GLU A 224 -21.84 3.95 -0.98
N PRO A 225 -21.85 3.84 -2.32
CA PRO A 225 -20.74 4.32 -3.13
C PRO A 225 -20.68 5.84 -3.16
N GLU A 226 -19.46 6.37 -3.32
CA GLU A 226 -19.25 7.80 -3.52
C GLU A 226 -19.78 8.25 -4.88
N GLU A 227 -19.52 7.46 -5.93
CA GLU A 227 -20.00 7.73 -7.28
C GLU A 227 -20.45 6.45 -7.97
N ILE A 228 -21.55 6.55 -8.72
CA ILE A 228 -22.03 5.47 -9.59
C ILE A 228 -22.00 6.00 -11.02
N LYS A 229 -21.31 5.27 -11.90
CA LYS A 229 -21.29 5.59 -13.32
C LYS A 229 -21.82 4.43 -14.15
N TYR A 230 -22.71 4.77 -15.07
CA TYR A 230 -23.30 3.84 -16.01
C TYR A 230 -22.71 4.04 -17.41
N PHE A 231 -22.44 2.92 -18.07
CA PHE A 231 -21.83 2.86 -19.40
C PHE A 231 -22.73 2.03 -20.32
N ASP A 232 -23.36 2.71 -21.28
CA ASP A 232 -24.18 2.07 -22.32
C ASP A 232 -23.38 1.05 -23.13
N PRO A 233 -24.01 0.01 -23.70
CA PRO A 233 -23.35 -1.00 -24.51
C PRO A 233 -22.86 -0.35 -25.80
N ILE A 234 -21.58 -0.49 -26.12
CA ILE A 234 -20.98 -0.01 -27.37
C ILE A 234 -20.39 -1.19 -28.13
N GLU A 235 -20.22 -1.04 -29.45
CA GLU A 235 -19.44 -1.96 -30.26
C GLU A 235 -18.06 -2.24 -29.61
N PRO A 236 -17.80 -3.51 -29.27
CA PRO A 236 -16.55 -3.95 -28.68
C PRO A 236 -15.31 -3.47 -29.42
N ILE A 237 -14.29 -3.03 -28.69
CA ILE A 237 -12.97 -2.89 -29.30
C ILE A 237 -12.32 -4.28 -29.38
N GLN A 238 -11.64 -4.57 -30.49
CA GLN A 238 -10.85 -5.80 -30.64
C GLN A 238 -9.69 -5.84 -29.63
N GLN A 239 -9.40 -7.05 -29.15
CA GLN A 239 -8.36 -7.31 -28.14
C GLN A 239 -6.97 -6.79 -28.55
N ASP A 240 -6.67 -6.78 -29.85
CA ASP A 240 -5.41 -6.27 -30.41
C ASP A 240 -5.19 -4.77 -30.14
N TYR A 241 -6.26 -4.00 -29.96
CA TYR A 241 -6.17 -2.57 -29.63
C TYR A 241 -5.63 -2.33 -28.21
N LEU A 242 -5.86 -3.24 -27.26
CA LEU A 242 -5.36 -3.09 -25.89
C LEU A 242 -3.84 -3.06 -25.82
N TYR A 243 -3.21 -3.90 -26.63
CA TYR A 243 -1.76 -3.98 -26.75
C TYR A 243 -1.19 -2.95 -27.72
N SER A 244 -2.06 -2.11 -28.30
CA SER A 244 -1.63 -1.06 -29.20
C SER A 244 -0.99 0.10 -28.44
N ASN A 245 0.00 0.71 -29.08
CA ASN A 245 0.56 1.98 -28.61
C ASN A 245 -0.48 3.11 -28.54
N LEU A 246 -1.65 2.96 -29.16
CA LEU A 246 -2.72 3.96 -29.11
C LEU A 246 -3.42 3.94 -27.76
N PHE A 247 -3.83 2.76 -27.28
CA PHE A 247 -4.50 2.64 -25.98
C PHE A 247 -3.59 3.11 -24.84
N ARG A 248 -2.30 2.73 -24.87
CA ARG A 248 -1.31 3.19 -23.88
C ARG A 248 -1.16 4.72 -23.88
N LYS A 249 -1.20 5.36 -25.05
CA LYS A 249 -1.17 6.83 -25.15
C LYS A 249 -2.45 7.47 -24.61
N GLU A 250 -3.61 6.85 -24.78
CA GLU A 250 -4.87 7.33 -24.21
C GLU A 250 -4.83 7.27 -22.67
N GLN A 251 -4.35 6.15 -22.11
CA GLN A 251 -4.17 6.01 -20.66
C GLN A 251 -3.22 7.08 -20.13
N GLN A 252 -2.04 7.24 -20.75
CA GLN A 252 -1.08 8.28 -20.36
C GLN A 252 -1.68 9.68 -20.43
N LYS A 253 -2.47 9.98 -21.46
CA LYS A 253 -3.14 11.27 -21.62
C LYS A 253 -4.16 11.51 -20.51
N ILE A 254 -5.01 10.53 -20.20
CA ILE A 254 -6.01 10.66 -19.13
C ILE A 254 -5.32 10.84 -17.77
N CYS A 255 -4.30 10.04 -17.47
CA CYS A 255 -3.56 10.19 -16.22
C CYS A 255 -2.83 11.54 -16.14
N SER A 256 -2.25 12.04 -17.25
CA SER A 256 -1.60 13.36 -17.29
C SER A 256 -2.61 14.48 -17.06
N ASN A 257 -3.79 14.40 -17.69
CA ASN A 257 -4.86 15.38 -17.52
C ASN A 257 -5.40 15.39 -16.08
N ALA A 258 -5.63 14.21 -15.48
CA ALA A 258 -6.09 14.09 -14.10
C ALA A 258 -5.11 14.73 -13.11
N PHE A 259 -3.81 14.44 -13.27
CA PHE A 259 -2.75 15.12 -12.51
C PHE A 259 -2.77 16.64 -12.72
N GLN A 260 -2.90 17.10 -13.97
CA GLN A 260 -2.90 18.53 -14.28
C GLN A 260 -4.07 19.26 -13.64
N ILE A 261 -5.26 18.64 -13.57
CA ILE A 261 -6.42 19.20 -12.88
C ILE A 261 -6.11 19.43 -11.39
N VAL A 262 -5.49 18.46 -10.73
CA VAL A 262 -5.07 18.59 -9.33
C VAL A 262 -4.00 19.67 -9.17
N GLU A 263 -2.99 19.68 -10.04
CA GLU A 263 -1.94 20.69 -10.04
C GLU A 263 -2.50 22.10 -10.19
N GLU A 264 -3.42 22.31 -11.13
CA GLU A 264 -4.07 23.60 -11.37
C GLU A 264 -4.92 24.04 -10.17
N SER A 265 -5.71 23.14 -9.58
CA SER A 265 -6.50 23.43 -8.38
C SER A 265 -5.60 23.81 -7.20
N LEU A 266 -4.54 23.03 -6.93
CA LEU A 266 -3.56 23.34 -5.88
C LEU A 266 -2.89 24.70 -6.11
N LEU A 267 -2.50 25.01 -7.34
CA LEU A 267 -1.87 26.29 -7.68
C LEU A 267 -2.81 27.49 -7.52
N GLN A 268 -4.11 27.31 -7.80
CA GLN A 268 -5.12 28.36 -7.71
C GLN A 268 -5.60 28.58 -6.27
N GLU A 269 -5.96 27.51 -5.58
CA GLU A 269 -6.67 27.57 -4.31
C GLU A 269 -5.73 27.62 -3.11
N PHE A 270 -4.62 26.88 -3.17
CA PHE A 270 -3.73 26.69 -2.01
C PHE A 270 -2.39 27.42 -2.15
N LEU A 271 -1.78 27.38 -3.34
CA LEU A 271 -0.42 27.88 -3.58
C LEU A 271 -0.38 29.24 -4.28
N GLY A 272 -1.53 29.88 -4.54
CA GLY A 272 -1.59 31.14 -5.28
C GLY A 272 -0.76 32.26 -4.66
N ASN A 273 -0.66 32.28 -3.33
CA ASN A 273 0.17 33.23 -2.57
C ASN A 273 1.65 32.81 -2.43
N HIS A 274 2.05 31.70 -3.02
CA HIS A 274 3.38 31.10 -2.89
C HIS A 274 4.10 30.95 -4.22
N GLN A 275 3.57 31.52 -5.32
CA GLN A 275 4.19 31.45 -6.65
C GLN A 275 5.64 31.94 -6.64
N ASP A 276 5.90 33.09 -6.02
CA ASP A 276 7.27 33.64 -5.90
C ASP A 276 8.19 32.71 -5.08
N CYS A 277 7.67 32.01 -4.07
CA CYS A 277 8.42 31.05 -3.28
C CYS A 277 8.78 29.80 -4.10
N ILE A 278 7.82 29.31 -4.90
CA ILE A 278 8.02 28.18 -5.80
C ILE A 278 9.09 28.53 -6.84
N THR A 279 8.98 29.70 -7.48
CA THR A 279 9.97 30.20 -8.43
C THR A 279 11.33 30.39 -7.77
N GLN A 280 11.39 30.91 -6.54
CA GLN A 280 12.65 31.04 -5.78
C GLN A 280 13.38 29.71 -5.63
N LEU A 281 12.65 28.63 -5.29
CA LEU A 281 13.23 27.30 -5.13
C LEU A 281 13.62 26.67 -6.47
N ILE A 282 12.74 26.71 -7.47
CA ILE A 282 12.97 26.06 -8.78
C ILE A 282 14.07 26.76 -9.59
N ASP A 283 14.17 28.08 -9.51
CA ASP A 283 15.21 28.85 -10.21
C ASP A 283 16.51 28.95 -9.40
N LEU A 284 16.55 28.38 -8.18
CA LEU A 284 17.66 28.51 -7.24
C LEU A 284 18.06 29.98 -7.05
N ARG A 285 17.09 30.84 -6.71
CA ARG A 285 17.32 32.28 -6.61
C ARG A 285 18.05 32.65 -5.32
N LYS A 286 19.03 33.55 -5.46
CA LYS A 286 19.73 34.20 -4.34
C LYS A 286 20.15 35.63 -4.69
N LYS A 287 20.47 36.43 -3.67
CA LYS A 287 20.70 37.88 -3.83
C LYS A 287 21.95 38.18 -4.67
N ASP A 288 23.02 37.47 -4.41
CA ASP A 288 24.30 37.62 -5.10
C ASP A 288 25.14 36.33 -5.04
N ASP A 289 26.27 36.31 -5.75
CA ASP A 289 27.15 35.14 -5.89
C ASP A 289 27.68 34.60 -4.55
N MET A 290 27.82 35.46 -3.53
CA MET A 290 28.42 35.10 -2.24
C MET A 290 27.37 34.88 -1.13
N SER A 291 26.12 35.25 -1.39
CA SER A 291 25.01 35.03 -0.47
C SER A 291 24.63 33.55 -0.35
N ASP A 292 24.17 33.17 0.84
CA ASP A 292 23.53 31.89 1.10
C ASP A 292 22.16 31.81 0.42
N PHE A 293 21.70 30.59 0.17
CA PHE A 293 20.35 30.38 -0.34
C PHE A 293 19.31 30.83 0.71
N PRO A 294 18.24 31.52 0.29
CA PRO A 294 17.15 31.87 1.20
C PRO A 294 16.49 30.61 1.77
N THR A 295 15.97 30.72 2.98
CA THR A 295 15.19 29.67 3.64
C THR A 295 14.05 29.18 2.74
N ILE A 296 13.79 27.88 2.72
CA ILE A 296 12.75 27.32 1.85
C ILE A 296 11.38 27.52 2.50
N CYS A 297 10.42 28.05 1.74
CA CYS A 297 9.02 28.09 2.13
C CYS A 297 8.42 26.66 2.15
N PRO A 298 7.75 26.21 3.23
CA PRO A 298 7.14 24.88 3.30
C PRO A 298 6.21 24.57 2.12
N TYR A 299 5.39 25.52 1.69
CA TYR A 299 4.50 25.37 0.54
C TYR A 299 5.25 25.15 -0.78
N ALA A 300 6.36 25.87 -0.98
CA ALA A 300 7.20 25.69 -2.16
C ALA A 300 7.93 24.34 -2.13
N TYR A 301 8.44 23.95 -0.95
CA TYR A 301 9.04 22.64 -0.73
C TYR A 301 8.07 21.51 -1.10
N THR A 302 6.86 21.55 -0.53
CA THR A 302 5.81 20.55 -0.79
C THR A 302 5.56 20.40 -2.27
N TYR A 303 5.20 21.50 -2.95
CA TYR A 303 4.86 21.47 -4.36
C TYR A 303 6.00 20.93 -5.24
N VAL A 304 7.22 21.43 -5.05
CA VAL A 304 8.37 21.06 -5.89
C VAL A 304 8.71 19.58 -5.75
N PHE A 305 8.74 19.04 -4.53
CA PHE A 305 9.13 17.65 -4.31
C PHE A 305 7.98 16.66 -4.52
N TRP A 306 6.74 17.05 -4.26
CA TRP A 306 5.55 16.31 -4.70
C TRP A 306 5.57 16.09 -6.20
N ARG A 307 5.67 17.17 -6.98
CA ARG A 307 5.69 17.10 -8.44
C ARG A 307 6.88 16.29 -8.96
N LYS A 308 8.10 16.56 -8.46
CA LYS A 308 9.31 15.83 -8.86
C LYS A 308 9.16 14.33 -8.63
N SER A 309 8.70 13.92 -7.44
CA SER A 309 8.61 12.51 -7.08
C SER A 309 7.49 11.80 -7.84
N LEU A 310 6.32 12.44 -7.98
CA LEU A 310 5.16 11.91 -8.69
C LEU A 310 5.45 11.64 -10.17
N LEU A 311 6.13 12.58 -10.83
CA LEU A 311 6.52 12.50 -12.24
C LEU A 311 7.89 11.84 -12.47
N MET A 312 8.56 11.40 -11.40
CA MET A 312 9.90 10.82 -11.40
C MET A 312 10.93 11.66 -12.17
N GLU A 313 10.93 12.97 -11.94
CA GLU A 313 11.84 13.89 -12.62
C GLU A 313 13.27 13.81 -12.07
N GLU A 314 14.26 13.78 -12.97
CA GLU A 314 15.68 13.77 -12.62
C GLU A 314 16.07 14.98 -11.75
N ARG A 315 15.43 16.14 -11.96
CA ARG A 315 15.80 17.42 -11.35
C ARG A 315 14.56 18.13 -10.82
N PHE A 316 14.71 18.89 -9.75
CA PHE A 316 13.64 19.71 -9.16
C PHE A 316 13.63 21.16 -9.67
N TYR A 317 14.62 21.54 -10.49
CA TYR A 317 14.86 22.92 -10.93
C TYR A 317 14.71 23.07 -12.44
N GLY A 318 14.50 24.32 -12.89
CA GLY A 318 14.55 24.68 -14.31
C GLY A 318 13.31 24.30 -15.13
N PHE A 319 12.17 24.02 -14.48
CA PHE A 319 10.86 23.96 -15.15
C PHE A 319 10.03 25.19 -14.75
N ASN A 320 9.12 25.66 -15.62
CA ASN A 320 8.22 26.75 -15.24
C ASN A 320 6.79 26.20 -15.12
N PRO A 321 6.26 26.03 -13.90
CA PRO A 321 4.90 25.51 -13.72
C PRO A 321 3.81 26.52 -14.12
N PHE A 322 4.17 27.80 -14.28
CA PHE A 322 3.23 28.88 -14.63
C PHE A 322 3.22 29.21 -16.12
N ASN A 323 3.94 28.45 -16.94
CA ASN A 323 3.97 28.66 -18.38
C ASN A 323 3.17 27.57 -19.10
N ASN A 324 2.00 27.94 -19.65
CA ASN A 324 1.04 27.03 -20.29
C ASN A 324 1.54 26.37 -21.59
N GLU A 325 2.69 26.75 -22.11
CA GLU A 325 3.18 26.27 -23.42
C GLU A 325 3.78 24.86 -23.40
N LEU A 326 3.99 24.26 -22.23
CA LEU A 326 4.47 22.89 -22.07
C LEU A 326 3.54 22.12 -21.14
N ILE A 327 2.37 21.72 -21.67
CA ILE A 327 1.59 20.64 -21.05
C ILE A 327 2.55 19.45 -20.91
N SER A 328 2.91 19.14 -19.67
CA SER A 328 3.74 17.98 -19.38
C SER A 328 2.93 16.75 -19.77
N THR A 329 3.28 16.11 -20.89
CA THR A 329 2.70 14.83 -21.32
C THR A 329 3.12 13.66 -20.42
N LYS A 330 3.70 13.95 -19.25
CA LYS A 330 4.20 12.95 -18.31
C LYS A 330 3.07 12.54 -17.38
N ALA A 331 2.68 11.28 -17.46
CA ALA A 331 1.78 10.66 -16.51
C ALA A 331 2.47 10.49 -15.14
N PRO A 332 1.71 10.29 -14.04
CA PRO A 332 2.25 9.95 -12.72
C PRO A 332 2.94 8.58 -12.73
N LEU A 333 4.25 8.57 -12.98
CA LEU A 333 5.04 7.34 -13.11
C LEU A 333 5.19 6.60 -11.78
N LEU A 334 5.10 7.33 -10.65
CA LEU A 334 5.28 6.77 -9.31
C LEU A 334 4.27 5.65 -8.97
N ILE A 335 3.07 5.68 -9.57
CA ILE A 335 1.99 4.71 -9.33
C ILE A 335 1.66 3.86 -10.57
N GLU A 336 2.52 3.82 -11.59
CA GLU A 336 2.27 3.08 -12.84
C GLU A 336 1.88 1.61 -12.58
N GLU A 337 2.56 0.95 -11.64
CA GLU A 337 2.27 -0.46 -11.27
C GLU A 337 0.85 -0.66 -10.73
N HIS A 338 0.35 0.30 -9.95
CA HIS A 338 -1.00 0.23 -9.38
C HIS A 338 -2.06 0.47 -10.47
N LEU A 339 -1.80 1.44 -11.36
CA LEU A 339 -2.68 1.73 -12.50
C LEU A 339 -2.74 0.54 -13.47
N GLU A 340 -1.62 -0.15 -13.70
CA GLU A 340 -1.55 -1.37 -14.51
C GLU A 340 -2.34 -2.52 -13.87
N HIS A 341 -2.26 -2.67 -12.54
CA HIS A 341 -3.07 -3.64 -11.79
C HIS A 341 -4.55 -3.42 -12.03
N PHE A 342 -5.08 -2.22 -11.73
CA PHE A 342 -6.51 -1.93 -11.93
C PHE A 342 -6.95 -2.07 -13.39
N THR A 343 -6.11 -1.64 -14.34
CA THR A 343 -6.36 -1.84 -15.78
C THR A 343 -6.53 -3.32 -16.11
N THR A 344 -5.60 -4.15 -15.64
CA THR A 344 -5.59 -5.59 -15.90
C THR A 344 -6.82 -6.27 -15.31
N GLN A 345 -7.18 -5.94 -14.08
CA GLN A 345 -8.37 -6.50 -13.42
C GLN A 345 -9.67 -6.10 -14.14
N LEU A 346 -9.79 -4.84 -14.56
CA LEU A 346 -10.95 -4.36 -15.32
C LEU A 346 -11.06 -5.01 -16.71
N ILE A 347 -9.93 -5.23 -17.40
CA ILE A 347 -9.92 -5.96 -18.67
C ILE A 347 -10.37 -7.41 -18.46
N ASN A 348 -9.82 -8.10 -17.45
CA ASN A 348 -10.17 -9.49 -17.15
C ASN A 348 -11.66 -9.63 -16.81
N TYR A 349 -12.21 -8.69 -16.03
CA TYR A 349 -13.63 -8.61 -15.75
C TYR A 349 -14.47 -8.47 -17.03
N GLN A 350 -14.17 -7.49 -17.86
CA GLN A 350 -14.96 -7.20 -19.07
C GLN A 350 -14.89 -8.33 -20.10
N ILE A 351 -13.70 -8.93 -20.32
CA ILE A 351 -13.55 -10.10 -21.20
C ILE A 351 -14.40 -11.26 -20.69
N LYS A 352 -14.39 -11.51 -19.37
CA LYS A 352 -15.16 -12.61 -18.77
C LYS A 352 -16.67 -12.42 -18.93
N MET A 353 -17.17 -11.19 -18.77
CA MET A 353 -18.61 -10.91 -18.79
C MET A 353 -19.17 -10.73 -20.20
N HIS A 354 -18.44 -10.06 -21.10
CA HIS A 354 -18.97 -9.63 -22.41
C HIS A 354 -18.14 -10.04 -23.61
N ASN A 355 -17.03 -10.75 -23.40
CA ASN A 355 -16.04 -11.05 -24.44
C ASN A 355 -15.62 -9.81 -25.25
N SER A 356 -15.66 -8.64 -24.59
CA SER A 356 -15.46 -7.32 -25.18
C SER A 356 -14.99 -6.34 -24.12
N ILE A 357 -14.49 -5.19 -24.56
CA ILE A 357 -13.88 -4.21 -23.65
C ILE A 357 -14.37 -2.82 -24.00
N ASP A 358 -14.92 -2.16 -22.99
CA ASP A 358 -15.22 -0.74 -22.99
C ASP A 358 -14.08 0.03 -22.32
N ARG A 359 -13.28 0.69 -23.15
CA ARG A 359 -12.16 1.50 -22.66
C ARG A 359 -12.61 2.67 -21.76
N ARG A 360 -13.84 3.15 -21.90
CA ARG A 360 -14.35 4.29 -21.12
C ARG A 360 -14.37 3.98 -19.63
N ILE A 361 -14.69 2.73 -19.27
CA ILE A 361 -14.67 2.25 -17.89
C ILE A 361 -13.25 2.36 -17.32
N ILE A 362 -12.26 1.84 -18.05
CA ILE A 362 -10.85 1.85 -17.63
C ILE A 362 -10.37 3.29 -17.47
N LEU A 363 -10.59 4.13 -18.49
CA LEU A 363 -10.13 5.52 -18.47
C LEU A 363 -10.76 6.32 -17.30
N TRP A 364 -12.05 6.13 -17.03
CA TRP A 364 -12.72 6.79 -15.91
C TRP A 364 -12.16 6.35 -14.55
N VAL A 365 -11.88 5.06 -14.36
CA VAL A 365 -11.26 4.56 -13.13
C VAL A 365 -9.84 5.13 -12.95
N LEU A 366 -9.04 5.13 -14.02
CA LEU A 366 -7.66 5.67 -13.97
C LEU A 366 -7.64 7.16 -13.62
N GLU A 367 -8.56 7.94 -14.20
CA GLU A 367 -8.73 9.36 -13.86
C GLU A 367 -8.96 9.54 -12.35
N LYS A 368 -9.91 8.79 -11.77
CA LYS A 368 -10.23 8.86 -10.34
C LYS A 368 -9.06 8.49 -9.45
N LEU A 369 -8.39 7.37 -9.77
CA LEU A 369 -7.21 6.90 -9.03
C LEU A 369 -6.10 7.95 -9.00
N VAL A 370 -5.81 8.56 -10.15
CA VAL A 370 -4.77 9.57 -10.26
C VAL A 370 -5.12 10.84 -9.51
N THR A 371 -6.35 11.34 -9.65
CA THR A 371 -6.81 12.54 -8.94
C THR A 371 -6.65 12.37 -7.44
N GLN A 372 -7.25 11.31 -6.88
CA GLN A 372 -7.24 11.07 -5.44
C GLN A 372 -5.83 10.81 -4.89
N PHE A 373 -5.02 10.01 -5.60
CA PHE A 373 -3.65 9.78 -5.19
C PHE A 373 -2.82 11.06 -5.19
N SER A 374 -2.99 11.91 -6.22
CA SER A 374 -2.21 13.14 -6.37
C SER A 374 -2.46 14.10 -5.20
N GLU A 375 -3.72 14.22 -4.77
CA GLU A 375 -4.13 15.01 -3.60
C GLU A 375 -3.56 14.43 -2.30
N ASN A 376 -3.81 13.15 -2.02
CA ASN A 376 -3.30 12.48 -0.82
C ASN A 376 -1.75 12.52 -0.73
N PHE A 377 -1.07 12.43 -1.88
CA PHE A 377 0.39 12.45 -1.92
C PHE A 377 0.94 13.87 -1.73
N PHE A 378 0.21 14.90 -2.18
CA PHE A 378 0.54 16.29 -1.87
C PHE A 378 0.47 16.51 -0.35
N ASP A 379 -0.58 16.03 0.30
CA ASP A 379 -0.77 16.06 1.75
C ASP A 379 0.38 15.40 2.50
N ALA A 380 0.79 14.20 2.07
CA ALA A 380 1.92 13.49 2.66
C ALA A 380 3.24 14.30 2.57
N TRP A 381 3.47 15.01 1.46
CA TRP A 381 4.61 15.93 1.32
C TRP A 381 4.46 17.18 2.18
N PHE A 382 3.24 17.70 2.32
CA PHE A 382 2.94 18.84 3.18
C PHE A 382 3.24 18.50 4.64
N ASP A 383 2.93 17.28 5.06
CA ASP A 383 3.15 16.86 6.44
C ASP A 383 4.59 16.90 6.89
N ILE A 384 5.53 16.61 5.98
CA ILE A 384 6.98 16.60 6.27
C ILE A 384 7.69 17.91 5.92
N ALA A 385 6.99 18.88 5.32
CA ALA A 385 7.59 20.06 4.72
C ALA A 385 8.36 20.94 5.72
N GLY A 386 7.81 21.15 6.93
CA GLY A 386 8.48 21.96 7.95
C GLY A 386 9.89 21.46 8.27
N LYS A 387 10.01 20.15 8.56
CA LYS A 387 11.30 19.51 8.84
C LYS A 387 12.23 19.54 7.62
N GLY A 388 11.71 19.25 6.42
CA GLY A 388 12.50 19.24 5.19
C GLY A 388 13.11 20.61 4.86
N CYS A 389 12.35 21.69 5.09
CA CYS A 389 12.82 23.07 4.94
C CYS A 389 13.91 23.45 5.95
N GLU A 390 13.72 23.12 7.22
CA GLU A 390 14.68 23.42 8.30
C GLU A 390 16.02 22.70 8.08
N GLU A 391 15.97 21.42 7.70
CA GLU A 391 17.16 20.59 7.48
C GLU A 391 17.79 20.81 6.08
N ILE A 392 17.08 21.49 5.17
CA ILE A 392 17.42 21.61 3.74
C ILE A 392 17.73 20.21 3.19
N SER A 393 16.77 19.30 3.34
CA SER A 393 16.92 17.91 2.93
C SER A 393 15.62 17.35 2.41
N VAL A 394 15.72 16.29 1.62
CA VAL A 394 14.58 15.48 1.17
C VAL A 394 14.67 14.09 1.78
N PRO A 395 13.53 13.43 2.04
CA PRO A 395 13.54 12.04 2.48
C PRO A 395 14.22 11.15 1.43
N PRO A 396 14.95 10.09 1.85
CA PRO A 396 15.51 9.14 0.90
C PRO A 396 14.40 8.45 0.13
N TRP A 397 14.68 7.99 -1.10
CA TRP A 397 13.68 7.38 -1.99
C TRP A 397 12.87 6.25 -1.34
N LYS A 398 13.50 5.45 -0.46
CA LYS A 398 12.80 4.40 0.30
C LYS A 398 11.65 4.93 1.17
N GLU A 399 11.81 6.11 1.77
CA GLU A 399 10.74 6.75 2.54
C GLU A 399 9.70 7.38 1.62
N VAL A 400 10.09 7.89 0.44
CA VAL A 400 9.14 8.37 -0.58
C VAL A 400 8.24 7.24 -1.08
N ILE A 401 8.77 6.02 -1.29
CA ILE A 401 7.97 4.85 -1.62
C ILE A 401 6.98 4.51 -0.50
N LYS A 402 7.40 4.56 0.77
CA LYS A 402 6.46 4.38 1.89
C LYS A 402 5.39 5.48 1.94
N MET A 403 5.75 6.72 1.62
CA MET A 403 4.78 7.82 1.52
C MET A 403 3.78 7.57 0.39
N ARG A 404 4.25 7.11 -0.78
CA ARG A 404 3.39 6.69 -1.89
C ARG A 404 2.39 5.63 -1.44
N ASP A 405 2.87 4.57 -0.79
CA ASP A 405 2.01 3.45 -0.39
C ASP A 405 0.94 3.89 0.62
N ARG A 406 1.27 4.82 1.53
CA ARG A 406 0.30 5.39 2.48
C ARG A 406 -0.66 6.39 1.85
N ALA A 407 -0.20 7.12 0.84
CA ALA A 407 -1.01 8.11 0.12
C ALA A 407 -1.92 7.47 -0.91
N PHE A 408 -1.63 6.22 -1.33
CA PHE A 408 -2.51 5.51 -2.24
C PHE A 408 -3.89 5.33 -1.58
N PRO A 409 -4.97 5.76 -2.26
CA PRO A 409 -6.30 5.76 -1.66
C PRO A 409 -6.83 4.35 -1.42
N ASN A 410 -7.55 4.19 -0.29
CA ASN A 410 -8.29 2.97 -0.01
C ASN A 410 -9.52 2.91 -0.92
N ILE A 411 -9.50 2.03 -1.93
CA ILE A 411 -10.52 2.00 -2.98
C ILE A 411 -11.06 0.60 -3.21
N ALA A 412 -12.36 0.54 -3.47
CA ALA A 412 -13.01 -0.63 -4.02
C ALA A 412 -13.93 -0.25 -5.17
N LEU A 413 -13.87 -1.03 -6.25
CA LEU A 413 -14.75 -0.88 -7.40
C LEU A 413 -15.73 -2.03 -7.42
N LYS A 414 -17.03 -1.74 -7.45
CA LYS A 414 -18.06 -2.76 -7.65
C LYS A 414 -18.57 -2.64 -9.07
N CYS A 415 -18.27 -3.65 -9.89
CA CYS A 415 -18.71 -3.70 -11.26
C CYS A 415 -19.91 -4.65 -11.37
N ARG A 416 -21.00 -4.14 -11.93
CA ARG A 416 -22.18 -4.93 -12.28
C ARG A 416 -22.50 -4.76 -13.75
N THR A 417 -22.76 -5.85 -14.47
CA THR A 417 -23.28 -5.74 -15.84
C THR A 417 -24.57 -6.50 -16.04
N ASP A 418 -25.47 -5.90 -16.82
CA ASP A 418 -26.70 -6.47 -17.33
C ASP A 418 -26.85 -6.24 -18.85
N GLU A 419 -28.02 -6.57 -19.41
CA GLU A 419 -28.32 -6.37 -20.83
C GLU A 419 -28.32 -4.89 -21.26
N LEU A 420 -28.49 -3.97 -20.31
CA LEU A 420 -28.57 -2.55 -20.58
C LEU A 420 -27.21 -1.90 -20.57
N GLY A 421 -26.24 -2.38 -19.79
CA GLY A 421 -24.89 -1.83 -19.79
C GLY A 421 -24.14 -2.13 -18.49
N THR A 422 -22.96 -1.55 -18.35
CA THR A 422 -22.12 -1.75 -17.16
C THR A 422 -22.28 -0.60 -16.17
N TYR A 423 -22.55 -0.95 -14.93
CA TYR A 423 -22.53 -0.07 -13.77
C TYR A 423 -21.21 -0.27 -13.04
N VAL A 424 -20.52 0.84 -12.76
CA VAL A 424 -19.33 0.83 -11.91
C VAL A 424 -19.59 1.76 -10.74
N GLU A 425 -19.57 1.18 -9.55
CA GLU A 425 -19.63 1.90 -8.28
C GLU A 425 -18.19 2.12 -7.79
N TYR A 426 -17.87 3.37 -7.47
CA TYR A 426 -16.60 3.77 -6.88
C TYR A 426 -16.80 3.99 -5.39
N HIS A 427 -16.10 3.17 -4.59
CA HIS A 427 -16.08 3.25 -3.13
C HIS A 427 -14.69 3.72 -2.72
N HIS A 428 -14.62 4.76 -1.90
CA HIS A 428 -13.39 5.34 -1.40
C HIS A 428 -13.49 5.49 0.13
N GLY A 429 -12.49 4.98 0.84
CA GLY A 429 -12.40 5.14 2.28
C GLY A 429 -11.76 6.48 2.61
N GLU A 430 -12.42 7.30 3.42
CA GLU A 430 -11.84 8.54 3.93
C GLU A 430 -10.49 8.24 4.60
N ASN A 431 -9.41 8.79 4.03
CA ASN A 431 -8.17 8.93 4.77
C ASN A 431 -8.42 10.02 5.83
N THR A 432 -8.16 9.69 7.09
CA THR A 432 -8.42 10.56 8.26
C THR A 432 -8.05 12.02 7.99
N GLU A 433 -9.06 12.90 8.07
CA GLU A 433 -9.05 14.37 8.00
C GLU A 433 -7.67 15.03 7.76
N THR A 434 -7.32 15.29 6.50
CA THR A 434 -6.33 16.32 6.18
C THR A 434 -7.00 17.69 6.15
N THR A 435 -7.05 18.35 7.31
CA THR A 435 -7.23 19.81 7.32
C THR A 435 -5.95 20.47 6.82
N LEU A 436 -5.85 20.69 5.51
CA LEU A 436 -4.77 21.42 4.83
C LEU A 436 -4.61 22.89 5.30
N PHE A 437 -5.52 23.41 6.11
CA PHE A 437 -5.55 24.82 6.44
C PHE A 437 -4.52 25.22 7.51
N ASN A 438 -3.57 26.07 7.11
CA ASN A 438 -2.68 26.86 7.98
C ASN A 438 -1.74 26.08 8.92
N LYS A 439 -1.23 24.92 8.49
CA LYS A 439 -0.20 24.19 9.27
C LYS A 439 1.12 24.97 9.43
N TYR A 440 1.49 25.76 8.42
CA TYR A 440 2.76 26.49 8.40
C TYR A 440 2.55 27.97 8.06
N GLU A 441 3.37 28.83 8.65
CA GLU A 441 3.47 30.23 8.24
C GLU A 441 4.47 30.36 7.09
N CYS A 442 4.12 31.15 6.08
CA CYS A 442 5.06 31.46 5.01
C CYS A 442 5.87 32.70 5.36
N ILE A 443 7.18 32.49 5.50
CA ILE A 443 8.19 33.51 5.78
C ILE A 443 8.27 34.63 4.73
N TYR A 444 7.70 34.42 3.54
CA TYR A 444 7.68 35.36 2.42
C TYR A 444 6.26 35.91 2.11
N GLN A 445 5.35 35.90 3.07
CA GLN A 445 3.98 36.42 2.88
C GLN A 445 3.92 37.93 2.61
N ASN A 446 4.89 38.71 3.11
CA ASN A 446 4.91 40.17 2.96
C ASN A 446 5.28 40.58 1.51
N GLU A 447 4.52 41.52 0.92
CA GLU A 447 4.75 42.01 -0.44
C GLU A 447 6.16 42.56 -0.68
N ASN A 448 6.72 43.30 0.29
CA ASN A 448 8.09 43.83 0.17
C ASN A 448 9.12 42.70 0.08
N ILE A 449 8.86 41.60 0.78
CA ILE A 449 9.73 40.44 0.79
C ILE A 449 9.60 39.66 -0.54
N ARG A 450 8.40 39.59 -1.13
CA ARG A 450 8.19 39.00 -2.47
C ARG A 450 8.89 39.79 -3.58
N LEU A 451 8.87 41.12 -3.51
CA LEU A 451 9.63 41.97 -4.43
C LEU A 451 11.13 41.65 -4.39
N ASN A 452 11.68 41.46 -3.20
CA ASN A 452 13.10 41.06 -3.06
C ASN A 452 13.41 39.73 -3.76
N ILE A 453 12.50 38.75 -3.76
CA ILE A 453 12.68 37.48 -4.48
C ILE A 453 12.74 37.71 -6.00
N LYS A 454 11.94 38.64 -6.52
CA LYS A 454 11.91 38.95 -7.95
C LYS A 454 13.20 39.61 -8.43
N GLU A 455 13.89 40.33 -7.56
CA GLU A 455 15.17 40.97 -7.83
C GLU A 455 16.38 40.01 -7.73
N MET A 456 16.20 38.81 -7.16
CA MET A 456 17.28 37.82 -7.06
C MET A 456 17.65 37.21 -8.41
N SER A 457 18.93 36.89 -8.57
CA SER A 457 19.44 36.20 -9.76
C SER A 457 19.19 34.69 -9.68
N SER A 458 18.95 34.04 -10.82
CA SER A 458 18.80 32.58 -10.92
C SER A 458 20.16 31.90 -11.05
N TYR A 459 20.35 30.83 -10.28
CA TYR A 459 21.59 30.05 -10.25
C TYR A 459 21.34 28.57 -10.54
N THR A 460 20.43 28.26 -11.46
CA THR A 460 20.27 26.87 -11.92
C THR A 460 21.59 26.32 -12.49
N PRO A 461 21.92 25.03 -12.31
CA PRO A 461 23.15 24.45 -12.86
C PRO A 461 23.40 24.74 -14.35
N PRO A 462 22.39 24.72 -15.25
CA PRO A 462 22.59 25.16 -16.63
C PRO A 462 22.96 26.64 -16.77
N ALA A 463 22.31 27.54 -16.01
CA ALA A 463 22.62 28.97 -16.03
C ALA A 463 24.06 29.23 -15.57
N VAL A 464 24.49 28.57 -14.50
CA VAL A 464 25.86 28.70 -13.97
C VAL A 464 26.89 28.14 -14.94
N ALA A 465 26.60 27.01 -15.59
CA ALA A 465 27.47 26.47 -16.63
C ALA A 465 27.67 27.46 -17.80
N LEU A 466 26.65 28.25 -18.16
CA LEU A 466 26.77 29.31 -19.17
C LEU A 466 27.61 30.49 -18.65
N MET A 467 27.45 30.91 -17.41
CA MET A 467 28.26 31.99 -16.78
C MET A 467 29.76 31.65 -16.72
N LEU A 468 30.09 30.36 -16.66
CA LEU A 468 31.47 29.86 -16.64
C LEU A 468 32.13 29.80 -18.03
N ARG A 469 31.36 29.71 -19.12
CA ARG A 469 31.91 29.63 -20.49
C ARG A 469 32.48 30.96 -21.01
N GLY A 470 32.11 32.08 -20.41
CA GLY A 470 32.38 33.42 -20.96
C GLY A 470 33.72 34.08 -20.58
N ASN A 471 34.45 33.62 -19.56
CA ASN A 471 35.70 34.24 -19.08
C ASN A 471 36.63 33.18 -18.46
N THR A 472 37.94 33.48 -18.31
CA THR A 472 38.87 32.65 -17.51
C THR A 472 38.27 32.38 -16.11
N PRO A 473 38.27 31.13 -15.63
CA PRO A 473 37.56 30.76 -14.41
C PRO A 473 38.24 31.40 -13.21
N ASP A 474 37.61 32.45 -12.70
CA ASP A 474 37.90 33.05 -11.41
C ASP A 474 37.64 32.02 -10.29
N GLU A 475 38.44 32.04 -9.21
CA GLU A 475 38.26 31.12 -8.08
C GLU A 475 36.87 31.31 -7.43
N ASP A 476 36.36 32.55 -7.42
CA ASP A 476 35.03 32.87 -6.90
C ASP A 476 33.91 32.14 -7.66
N LYS A 477 34.04 32.01 -8.99
CA LYS A 477 33.08 31.29 -9.82
C LYS A 477 33.10 29.78 -9.58
N LYS A 478 34.26 29.20 -9.25
CA LYS A 478 34.37 27.79 -8.87
C LYS A 478 33.77 27.54 -7.48
N ILE A 479 33.95 28.47 -6.55
CA ILE A 479 33.33 28.43 -5.22
C ILE A 479 31.80 28.47 -5.35
N LEU A 480 31.27 29.38 -6.19
CA LEU A 480 29.84 29.46 -6.50
C LEU A 480 29.30 28.14 -7.06
N GLN A 481 29.96 27.58 -8.08
CA GLN A 481 29.55 26.30 -8.67
C GLN A 481 29.48 25.18 -7.63
N LYS A 482 30.53 25.02 -6.80
CA LYS A 482 30.57 24.01 -5.74
C LYS A 482 29.46 24.21 -4.70
N SER A 483 29.17 25.46 -4.35
CA SER A 483 28.10 25.80 -3.41
C SER A 483 26.72 25.37 -3.95
N ILE A 484 26.46 25.65 -5.23
CA ILE A 484 25.21 25.25 -5.91
C ILE A 484 25.11 23.73 -6.02
N GLU A 485 26.18 23.06 -6.44
CA GLU A 485 26.23 21.59 -6.53
C GLU A 485 25.98 20.95 -5.16
N ALA A 486 26.58 21.49 -4.10
CA ALA A 486 26.36 21.01 -2.73
C ALA A 486 24.90 21.22 -2.28
N TYR A 487 24.30 22.38 -2.59
CA TYR A 487 22.90 22.68 -2.27
C TYR A 487 21.93 21.76 -3.01
N VAL A 488 22.08 21.63 -4.33
CA VAL A 488 21.29 20.72 -5.18
C VAL A 488 21.41 19.29 -4.69
N LYS A 489 22.61 18.84 -4.31
CA LYS A 489 22.85 17.49 -3.82
C LYS A 489 22.09 17.17 -2.53
N LYS A 490 21.90 18.16 -1.64
CA LYS A 490 21.12 17.97 -0.40
C LYS A 490 19.62 17.78 -0.67
N LEU A 491 19.13 18.35 -1.77
CA LEU A 491 17.72 18.36 -2.17
C LEU A 491 17.41 17.37 -3.30
N ASN A 492 18.25 16.35 -3.46
CA ASN A 492 18.03 15.28 -4.44
C ASN A 492 17.99 13.93 -3.72
N PHE A 493 17.00 13.10 -4.05
CA PHE A 493 16.80 11.77 -3.47
C PHE A 493 17.24 10.65 -4.40
#